data_AF-A0A017S098-F1
#
_entry.id   AF-A0A017S098-F1
#
_cell.length_a   1.000
_cell.length_b   1.000
_cell.length_c   1.000
_cell.angle_alpha   90.00
_cell.angle_beta   90.00
_cell.angle_gamma   90.00
#
_symmetry.space_group_name_H-M   'P 1'
#
loop_
_entity.id
_entity.type
_entity.pdbx_description
1 polymer ?
#
loop_
_entity_poly.entity_id
_entity_poly.type
_entity_poly.pdbx_seq_one_letter_code
_entity_poly.pdbx_strand_id
1 'polypeptide(L)'
;MATTNNPLGLDLDTMYEPMDIEENLFNLLTVYLPPDSTITPQQAADKANSFFPHSCLGENDNYYPRQFLSEFWEVMFRIVSQLDYQGQPMQRYIALHKALRELPEIFIGDYRVWRIDLYLAWS
;
A
#
# COMPACT_ATOMS: atom_id res chain seq x y z
N MET A 1 23.00 5.24 -7.95
CA MET A 1 21.78 6.07 -7.91
C MET A 1 20.94 5.69 -9.12
N ALA A 2 19.98 4.79 -8.94
CA ALA A 2 19.04 4.44 -10.00
C ALA A 2 17.92 5.48 -9.96
N THR A 3 17.68 6.19 -11.06
CA THR A 3 16.48 7.00 -11.23
C THR A 3 15.28 6.06 -11.18
N THR A 4 14.60 6.05 -10.04
CA THR A 4 13.32 5.36 -9.87
C THR A 4 12.34 5.94 -10.89
N ASN A 5 11.86 5.09 -11.79
CA ASN A 5 10.90 5.47 -12.82
C ASN A 5 9.61 5.94 -12.14
N ASN A 6 9.40 7.26 -12.10
CA ASN A 6 8.21 7.91 -11.58
C ASN A 6 7.53 8.73 -12.70
N PRO A 7 6.93 8.07 -13.70
CA PRO A 7 6.40 8.75 -14.89
C PRO A 7 5.13 9.56 -14.59
N LEU A 8 4.48 9.31 -13.45
CA LEU A 8 3.31 10.05 -12.98
C LEU A 8 3.68 11.28 -12.14
N GLY A 9 4.97 11.50 -11.84
CA GLY A 9 5.43 12.62 -11.03
C GLY A 9 4.88 12.60 -9.59
N LEU A 10 4.65 11.39 -9.04
CA LEU A 10 4.13 11.21 -7.69
C LEU A 10 5.15 11.66 -6.65
N ASP A 11 4.69 12.19 -5.55
CA ASP A 11 5.51 12.49 -4.38
C ASP A 11 5.10 11.60 -3.22
N LEU A 12 6.05 11.14 -2.41
CA LEU A 12 5.73 10.46 -1.16
C LEU A 12 5.18 11.45 -0.12
N ASP A 13 5.47 12.75 -0.29
CA ASP A 13 4.96 13.85 0.53
C ASP A 13 5.18 13.61 2.02
N THR A 14 6.44 13.36 2.40
CA THR A 14 6.85 13.18 3.80
C THR A 14 7.84 14.26 4.23
N MET A 15 7.69 14.74 5.46
CA MET A 15 8.59 15.72 6.08
C MET A 15 9.84 15.07 6.72
N TYR A 16 9.86 13.75 6.84
CA TYR A 16 10.91 12.97 7.49
C TYR A 16 11.58 12.02 6.51
N GLU A 17 12.72 11.44 6.92
CA GLU A 17 13.32 10.35 6.15
C GLU A 17 12.33 9.17 6.11
N PRO A 18 11.94 8.70 4.91
CA PRO A 18 10.92 7.68 4.81
C PRO A 18 11.41 6.35 5.40
N MET A 19 10.50 5.62 6.02
CA MET A 19 10.82 4.26 6.46
C MET A 19 10.88 3.29 5.28
N ASP A 20 11.62 2.18 5.45
CA ASP A 20 11.74 1.14 4.42
C ASP A 20 10.38 0.69 3.86
N ILE A 21 9.33 0.64 4.69
CA ILE A 21 7.98 0.26 4.29
C ILE A 21 7.39 1.30 3.34
N GLU A 22 7.52 2.58 3.69
CA GLU A 22 7.03 3.68 2.87
C GLU A 22 7.76 3.72 1.52
N GLU A 23 9.10 3.60 1.52
CA GLU A 23 9.89 3.59 0.28
C GLU A 23 9.54 2.40 -0.61
N ASN A 24 9.45 1.19 -0.05
CA ASN A 24 9.14 -0.02 -0.80
C ASN A 24 7.75 0.05 -1.44
N LEU A 25 6.77 0.55 -0.70
CA LEU A 25 5.42 0.73 -1.22
C LEU A 25 5.35 1.85 -2.26
N PHE A 26 6.01 2.98 -2.03
CA PHE A 26 6.08 4.07 -3.00
C PHE A 26 6.72 3.62 -4.31
N ASN A 27 7.83 2.88 -4.23
CA ASN A 27 8.51 2.31 -5.39
C ASN A 27 7.63 1.31 -6.14
N LEU A 28 6.83 0.51 -5.43
CA LEU A 28 5.85 -0.37 -6.05
C LEU A 28 4.77 0.44 -6.80
N LEU A 29 4.22 1.48 -6.17
CA LEU A 29 3.14 2.28 -6.74
C LEU A 29 3.60 3.09 -7.96
N THR A 30 4.81 3.66 -7.93
CA THR A 30 5.38 4.40 -9.08
C THR A 30 5.57 3.53 -10.32
N VAL A 31 5.83 2.23 -10.14
CA VAL A 31 5.93 1.26 -11.24
C VAL A 31 4.56 0.69 -11.64
N TYR A 32 3.65 0.51 -10.68
CA TYR A 32 2.36 -0.15 -10.91
C TYR A 32 1.26 0.77 -11.48
N LEU A 33 1.16 2.00 -10.99
CA LEU A 33 0.08 2.94 -11.35
C LEU A 33 0.10 3.46 -12.79
N PRO A 34 1.25 3.56 -13.49
CA PRO A 34 1.27 4.01 -14.87
C PRO A 34 0.40 3.13 -15.79
N PRO A 35 -0.31 3.72 -16.77
CA PRO A 35 -1.18 3.00 -17.71
C PRO A 35 -0.49 1.85 -18.45
N ASP A 36 0.78 2.04 -18.80
CA ASP A 36 1.63 1.12 -19.56
C ASP A 36 2.29 0.05 -18.69
N SER A 37 2.07 0.07 -17.37
CA SER A 37 2.60 -0.93 -16.46
C SER A 37 2.04 -2.31 -16.78
N THR A 38 2.96 -3.25 -16.99
CA THR A 38 2.67 -4.68 -17.21
C THR A 38 2.33 -5.43 -15.92
N ILE A 39 2.52 -4.80 -14.76
CA ILE A 39 2.18 -5.38 -13.46
C ILE A 39 0.66 -5.42 -13.32
N THR A 40 0.12 -6.60 -13.04
CA THR A 40 -1.31 -6.79 -12.76
C THR A 40 -1.65 -6.33 -11.33
N PRO A 41 -2.92 -5.98 -11.04
CA PRO A 41 -3.35 -5.65 -9.68
C PRO A 41 -3.02 -6.74 -8.66
N GLN A 42 -3.17 -8.02 -9.02
CA GLN A 42 -2.86 -9.13 -8.13
C GLN A 42 -1.37 -9.23 -7.82
N GLN A 43 -0.50 -9.12 -8.83
CA GLN A 43 0.95 -9.12 -8.62
C GLN A 43 1.41 -7.97 -7.72
N ALA A 44 0.79 -6.79 -7.88
CA ALA A 44 1.08 -5.66 -7.00
C ALA A 44 0.59 -5.93 -5.56
N ALA A 45 -0.61 -6.51 -5.38
CA ALA A 45 -1.11 -6.91 -4.06
C ALA A 45 -0.23 -7.95 -3.39
N ASP A 46 0.19 -8.99 -4.11
CA ASP A 46 1.10 -10.03 -3.60
C ASP A 46 2.45 -9.42 -3.20
N LYS A 47 2.97 -8.48 -3.99
CA LYS A 47 4.22 -7.78 -3.70
C LYS A 47 4.09 -6.89 -2.46
N ALA A 48 3.02 -6.11 -2.36
CA ALA A 48 2.69 -5.33 -1.18
C ALA A 48 2.60 -6.22 0.09
N ASN A 49 1.92 -7.35 -0.02
CA ASN A 49 1.78 -8.32 1.06
C ASN A 49 3.11 -8.99 1.44
N SER A 50 4.07 -9.09 0.52
CA SER A 50 5.41 -9.60 0.83
C SER A 50 6.22 -8.68 1.75
N PHE A 51 5.85 -7.40 1.85
CA PHE A 51 6.45 -6.47 2.80
C PHE A 51 5.88 -6.58 4.21
N PHE A 52 4.71 -7.22 4.35
CA PHE A 52 4.06 -7.39 5.65
C PHE A 52 4.93 -8.30 6.55
N PRO A 53 5.15 -7.94 7.83
CA PRO A 53 6.02 -8.69 8.73
C PRO A 53 5.33 -9.97 9.27
N HIS A 54 5.09 -10.94 8.40
CA HIS A 54 4.40 -12.20 8.73
C HIS A 54 5.04 -12.96 9.90
N SER A 55 6.37 -12.86 10.04
CA SER A 55 7.13 -13.51 11.13
C SER A 55 6.81 -12.97 12.52
N CYS A 56 6.26 -11.76 12.62
CA CYS A 56 5.93 -11.10 13.89
C CYS A 56 4.48 -11.38 14.35
N LEU A 57 3.72 -12.19 13.60
CA LEU A 57 2.37 -12.59 13.99
C LEU A 57 2.41 -13.61 15.12
N GLY A 58 1.85 -13.27 16.28
CA GLY A 58 1.69 -14.20 17.41
C GLY A 58 2.79 -14.12 18.47
N GLU A 59 3.83 -13.30 18.26
CA GLU A 59 4.58 -12.75 19.39
C GLU A 59 3.61 -11.86 20.17
N ASN A 60 3.67 -11.83 21.52
CA ASN A 60 2.77 -11.00 22.36
C ASN A 60 2.85 -9.48 22.06
N ASP A 61 3.62 -9.11 21.05
CA ASP A 61 3.80 -7.77 20.54
C ASP A 61 3.31 -7.65 19.09
N ASN A 62 2.09 -7.12 18.95
CA ASN A 62 1.52 -6.76 17.65
C ASN A 62 2.00 -5.39 17.15
N TYR A 63 3.02 -4.78 17.77
CA TYR A 63 3.53 -3.46 17.42
C TYR A 63 3.99 -3.39 15.96
N TYR A 64 4.86 -4.29 15.52
CA TYR A 64 5.40 -4.26 14.15
C TYR A 64 4.33 -4.44 13.06
N PRO A 65 3.40 -5.42 13.16
CA PRO A 65 2.28 -5.52 12.22
C PRO A 65 1.36 -4.29 12.19
N ARG A 66 1.09 -3.67 13.35
CA ARG A 66 0.26 -2.45 13.42
C ARG A 66 0.98 -1.24 12.83
N GLN A 67 2.26 -1.07 13.15
CA GLN A 67 3.09 -0.03 12.58
C GLN A 67 3.13 -0.18 11.06
N PHE A 68 3.41 -1.38 10.55
CA PHE A 68 3.39 -1.64 9.11
C PHE A 68 2.08 -1.19 8.44
N LEU A 69 0.94 -1.54 9.04
CA LEU A 69 -0.35 -1.13 8.48
C LEU A 69 -0.57 0.38 8.49
N SER A 70 -0.14 1.06 9.56
CA SER A 70 -0.22 2.52 9.65
C SER A 70 0.53 3.16 8.49
N GLU A 71 1.80 2.81 8.31
CA GLU A 71 2.67 3.35 7.26
C GLU A 71 2.17 2.97 5.86
N PHE A 72 1.74 1.72 5.69
CA PHE A 72 1.18 1.23 4.43
C PHE A 72 -0.01 2.09 3.99
N TRP A 73 -0.98 2.28 4.89
CA TRP A 73 -2.19 3.03 4.55
C TRP A 73 -1.94 4.52 4.42
N GLU A 74 -1.02 5.08 5.19
CA GLU A 74 -0.62 6.48 5.07
C GLU A 74 -0.07 6.77 3.67
N VAL A 75 0.86 5.97 3.15
CA VAL A 75 1.35 6.10 1.77
C VAL A 75 0.22 5.90 0.75
N MET A 76 -0.64 4.90 0.94
CA MET A 76 -1.79 4.70 0.06
C MET A 76 -2.70 5.93 0.00
N PHE A 77 -2.89 6.65 1.11
CA PHE A 77 -3.68 7.87 1.18
C PHE A 77 -2.97 9.09 0.58
N ARG A 78 -1.66 9.27 0.84
CA ARG A 78 -0.87 10.35 0.23
C ARG A 78 -0.81 10.23 -1.29
N ILE A 79 -0.74 9.01 -1.82
CA ILE A 79 -0.67 8.77 -3.27
C ILE A 79 -2.02 8.97 -3.95
N VAL A 80 -3.12 8.46 -3.38
CA VAL A 80 -4.44 8.57 -4.02
C VAL A 80 -4.90 10.02 -4.18
N SER A 81 -4.53 10.93 -3.27
CA SER A 81 -4.88 12.35 -3.36
C SER A 81 -4.19 13.08 -4.52
N GLN A 82 -3.14 12.51 -5.09
CA GLN A 82 -2.41 13.09 -6.22
C GLN A 82 -2.92 12.58 -7.58
N LEU A 83 -3.77 11.55 -7.59
CA LEU A 83 -4.27 10.95 -8.81
C LEU A 83 -5.52 11.69 -9.31
N ASP A 84 -5.58 11.91 -10.63
CA ASP A 84 -6.82 12.32 -11.27
C ASP A 84 -7.89 11.22 -11.14
N TYR A 85 -9.03 11.56 -10.55
CA TYR A 85 -10.11 10.63 -10.24
C TYR A 85 -10.71 9.94 -11.48
N GLN A 86 -10.62 10.57 -12.65
CA GLN A 86 -11.08 9.99 -13.92
C GLN A 86 -9.96 9.24 -14.67
N GLY A 87 -8.71 9.38 -14.22
CA GLY A 87 -7.54 8.82 -14.88
C GLY A 87 -7.42 7.31 -14.73
N GLN A 88 -6.76 6.68 -15.70
CA GLN A 88 -6.40 5.27 -15.61
C GLN A 88 -5.57 4.93 -14.34
N PRO A 89 -4.63 5.77 -13.87
CA PRO A 89 -3.93 5.51 -12.61
C PRO A 89 -4.87 5.32 -11.41
N MET A 90 -5.95 6.11 -11.30
CA MET A 90 -6.95 5.93 -10.24
C MET A 90 -7.68 4.59 -10.38
N GLN A 91 -8.05 4.19 -11.59
CA GLN A 91 -8.68 2.88 -11.82
C GLN A 91 -7.76 1.72 -11.45
N ARG A 92 -6.46 1.85 -11.72
CA ARG A 92 -5.43 0.89 -11.29
C ARG A 92 -5.29 0.87 -9.77
N TYR A 93 -5.25 2.03 -9.11
CA TYR A 93 -5.27 2.12 -7.64
C TYR A 93 -6.48 1.39 -7.03
N ILE A 94 -7.68 1.63 -7.56
CA ILE A 94 -8.91 0.94 -7.13
C ILE A 94 -8.79 -0.58 -7.35
N ALA A 95 -8.23 -1.02 -8.47
CA ALA A 95 -8.02 -2.43 -8.76
C ALA A 95 -7.03 -3.09 -7.78
N LEU A 96 -5.96 -2.39 -7.41
CA LEU A 96 -5.03 -2.84 -6.35
C LEU A 96 -5.75 -2.98 -5.01
N HIS A 97 -6.56 -2.00 -4.60
CA HIS A 97 -7.32 -2.08 -3.36
C HIS A 97 -8.28 -3.30 -3.35
N LYS A 98 -8.88 -3.64 -4.50
CA LYS A 98 -9.70 -4.85 -4.64
C LYS A 98 -8.85 -6.11 -4.49
N ALA A 99 -7.72 -6.19 -5.18
CA ALA A 99 -6.81 -7.34 -5.11
C ALA A 99 -6.26 -7.58 -3.70
N LEU A 100 -5.93 -6.52 -2.95
CA LEU A 100 -5.52 -6.63 -1.55
C LEU A 100 -6.60 -7.30 -0.68
N ARG A 101 -7.89 -7.01 -0.93
CA ARG A 101 -9.01 -7.63 -0.19
C ARG A 101 -9.23 -9.11 -0.52
N GLU A 102 -8.71 -9.58 -1.64
CA GLU A 102 -8.79 -10.97 -2.10
C GLU A 102 -7.64 -11.83 -1.57
N LEU A 103 -6.61 -11.22 -0.96
CA LEU A 103 -5.53 -11.93 -0.31
C LEU A 103 -6.03 -12.80 0.85
N PRO A 104 -5.28 -13.87 1.20
CA PRO A 104 -5.57 -14.68 2.38
C PRO A 104 -5.78 -13.82 3.64
N GLU A 105 -6.73 -14.21 4.48
CA GLU A 105 -7.05 -13.47 5.70
C GLU A 105 -5.88 -13.51 6.68
N ILE A 106 -5.38 -12.33 7.03
CA ILE A 106 -4.39 -12.12 8.09
C ILE A 106 -5.06 -11.32 9.20
N PHE A 107 -4.83 -11.74 10.44
CA PHE A 107 -5.40 -11.14 11.62
C PHE A 107 -4.32 -10.54 12.52
N ILE A 108 -4.57 -9.33 13.02
CA ILE A 108 -3.79 -8.71 14.10
C ILE A 108 -4.76 -8.46 15.25
N GLY A 109 -4.77 -9.36 16.24
CA GLY A 109 -5.89 -9.43 17.19
C GLY A 109 -7.21 -9.69 16.44
N ASP A 110 -8.21 -8.85 16.65
CA ASP A 110 -9.52 -8.96 15.98
C ASP A 110 -9.59 -8.24 14.61
N TYR A 111 -8.51 -7.58 14.17
CA TYR A 111 -8.48 -6.76 12.96
C TYR A 111 -8.00 -7.55 11.74
N ARG A 112 -8.70 -7.38 10.61
CA ARG A 112 -8.32 -7.95 9.31
C ARG A 112 -7.42 -6.99 8.54
N VAL A 113 -6.18 -7.40 8.29
CA VAL A 113 -5.09 -6.56 7.73
C VAL A 113 -5.48 -5.84 6.43
N TRP A 114 -6.09 -6.54 5.47
CA TRP A 114 -6.42 -5.98 4.15
C TRP A 114 -7.87 -5.53 3.98
N ARG A 115 -8.61 -5.46 5.07
CA ARG A 115 -9.97 -4.90 5.07
C ARG A 115 -10.01 -3.67 5.97
N ILE A 116 -9.93 -2.49 5.34
CA ILE A 116 -10.47 -1.30 5.97
C ILE A 116 -11.99 -1.39 5.88
N ASP A 117 -12.61 -1.76 7.00
CA ASP A 117 -14.01 -1.44 7.23
C ASP A 117 -14.08 0.06 7.50
N LEU A 118 -14.42 0.84 6.47
CA LEU A 118 -14.47 2.31 6.48
C LEU A 118 -15.38 2.89 7.58
N TYR A 119 -16.15 2.05 8.28
CA TYR A 119 -16.99 2.43 9.41
C TYR A 119 -16.21 2.92 10.65
N LEU A 120 -14.90 2.65 10.76
CA LEU A 120 -14.09 3.08 11.90
C LEU A 120 -13.20 4.30 11.64
N ALA A 121 -13.12 4.78 10.39
CA ALA A 121 -12.29 5.95 10.06
C ALA A 121 -12.98 7.30 10.37
N TRP A 122 -14.23 7.29 10.84
CA TRP A 122 -15.04 8.48 11.13
C TRP A 122 -15.95 8.33 12.38
N SER A 123 -15.58 7.48 13.34
CA SER A 123 -16.28 7.32 14.62
C SER A 123 -15.47 7.83 15.80
#